data_AF-A0A1C6RJB0-F1
#
_entry.id   AF-A0A1C6RJB0-F1
#
_cell.length_a   1.000
_cell.length_b   1.000
_cell.length_c   1.000
_cell.angle_alpha   90.00
_cell.angle_beta   90.00
_cell.angle_gamma   90.00
#
_symmetry.space_group_name_H-M   'P 1'
#
loop_
_entity.id
_entity.type
_entity.pdbx_description
1 polymer ?
#
loop_
_entity_poly.entity_id
_entity_poly.type
_entity_poly.pdbx_seq_one_letter_code
_entity_poly.pdbx_strand_id
1 'polypeptide(L)'
;MARETQHDHDSRRRTVLRRAAALAATTVGAGAVAAVAVPGTAQAAPGDDLTMGESNESGPATTTLSAASGPGTLVLTNTAGAPLRLVPSESLYPQVLDSEVGTVAVDDMGDLFVRAGHHSSERDGTNGWAWTSEWATTSVTVEPTRVLDTRDADLRRHIVSGAGTLDSAGRVVPGKPIVVSLDSFVRDGYAMKGNVTVVGMTGPGVLTVWGSGPKPNASTLNWATTGTILSNFLFTELGAVGAWRSVITIDAISSPTHVIVDLTSLLVGHPSQVTGA
;
A
#
# COMPACT_ATOMS: atom_id res chain seq x y z
N MET A 1 -8.20 -10.08 72.51
CA MET A 1 -6.92 -10.68 72.08
C MET A 1 -7.00 -10.86 70.58
N ALA A 2 -6.19 -10.10 69.84
CA ALA A 2 -6.23 -10.02 68.38
C ALA A 2 -5.70 -11.31 67.75
N ARG A 3 -6.37 -11.73 66.67
CA ARG A 3 -6.07 -12.92 65.88
C ARG A 3 -5.16 -12.48 64.74
N GLU A 4 -3.91 -12.92 64.74
CA GLU A 4 -2.96 -12.67 63.67
C GLU A 4 -3.14 -13.72 62.57
N THR A 5 -3.31 -13.24 61.34
CA THR A 5 -3.63 -14.01 60.14
C THR A 5 -2.33 -14.46 59.47
N GLN A 6 -2.11 -15.76 59.29
CA GLN A 6 -0.94 -16.27 58.55
C GLN A 6 -1.42 -17.00 57.27
N HIS A 7 -1.21 -16.36 56.12
CA HIS A 7 -1.32 -16.97 54.80
C HIS A 7 -0.07 -17.83 54.55
N ASP A 8 -0.23 -19.16 54.49
CA ASP A 8 0.85 -20.11 54.13
C ASP A 8 0.50 -20.82 52.81
N HIS A 9 0.70 -20.13 51.69
CA HIS A 9 0.66 -20.68 50.33
C HIS A 9 1.75 -20.02 49.46
N ASP A 10 3.02 -20.21 49.82
CA ASP A 10 4.14 -19.80 48.98
C ASP A 10 4.53 -20.94 48.02
N SER A 11 4.35 -20.71 46.72
CA SER A 11 4.68 -21.63 45.62
C SER A 11 6.19 -21.92 45.54
N ARG A 12 7.04 -21.10 46.15
CA ARG A 12 8.50 -21.26 46.15
C ARG A 12 9.00 -22.45 46.98
N ARG A 13 8.24 -22.91 48.00
CA ARG A 13 8.62 -24.09 48.79
C ARG A 13 8.52 -25.41 48.01
N ARG A 14 7.57 -25.53 47.07
CA ARG A 14 7.41 -26.74 46.23
C ARG A 14 8.56 -26.92 45.23
N THR A 15 9.24 -25.84 44.84
CA THR A 15 10.36 -25.87 43.90
C THR A 15 11.67 -26.33 44.56
N VAL A 16 11.88 -26.03 45.85
CA VAL A 16 13.09 -26.44 46.58
C VAL A 16 13.14 -27.95 46.82
N LEU A 17 12.00 -28.60 47.06
CA LEU A 17 11.92 -30.04 47.31
C LEU A 17 12.17 -30.90 46.05
N ARG A 18 11.94 -30.36 44.83
CA ARG A 18 12.21 -31.08 43.58
C ARG A 18 13.68 -31.02 43.15
N ARG A 19 14.47 -30.07 43.67
CA ARG A 19 15.91 -29.93 43.35
C ARG A 19 16.83 -30.74 44.27
N ALA A 20 16.35 -31.23 45.41
CA ALA A 20 17.14 -32.06 46.32
C ALA A 20 17.19 -33.56 45.93
N ALA A 21 16.36 -34.01 44.98
CA ALA A 21 16.21 -35.42 44.64
C ALA A 21 17.13 -35.93 43.51
N ALA A 22 18.01 -35.08 42.95
CA ALA A 22 18.83 -35.43 41.77
C ALA A 22 20.35 -35.46 42.02
N LEU A 23 20.79 -35.72 43.26
CA LEU A 23 22.21 -35.89 43.60
C LEU A 23 22.41 -37.12 44.48
N ALA A 24 22.38 -38.31 43.88
CA ALA A 24 22.95 -39.52 44.47
C ALA A 24 23.31 -40.53 43.37
N ALA A 25 24.54 -41.09 43.47
CA ALA A 25 25.17 -42.12 42.63
C ALA A 25 25.83 -41.55 41.34
N THR A 26 27.12 -41.70 41.03
CA THR A 26 28.17 -42.66 41.41
C THR A 26 29.57 -42.05 41.23
N THR A 27 30.53 -42.54 42.01
CA THR A 27 31.97 -42.24 41.92
C THR A 27 32.70 -43.09 40.86
N VAL A 28 33.92 -42.61 40.50
CA VAL A 28 35.12 -43.31 39.95
C VAL A 28 35.47 -43.03 38.47
N GLY A 29 36.63 -42.39 38.24
CA GLY A 29 37.43 -42.55 37.01
C GLY A 29 38.06 -41.28 36.41
N ALA A 30 39.38 -41.18 36.50
CA ALA A 30 40.29 -40.12 36.01
C ALA A 30 39.97 -39.41 34.68
N GLY A 31 40.16 -38.08 34.65
CA GLY A 31 40.31 -37.28 33.43
C GLY A 31 39.43 -36.02 33.38
N ALA A 32 39.72 -35.00 34.20
CA ALA A 32 39.00 -33.73 34.14
C ALA A 32 39.43 -32.93 32.89
N VAL A 33 38.73 -33.13 31.77
CA VAL A 33 38.65 -32.11 30.72
C VAL A 33 37.60 -31.12 31.20
N ALA A 34 38.03 -29.93 31.60
CA ALA A 34 37.11 -28.84 31.90
C ALA A 34 36.40 -28.47 30.59
N ALA A 35 35.19 -28.98 30.39
CA ALA A 35 34.28 -28.46 29.38
C ALA A 35 33.96 -27.02 29.80
N VAL A 36 34.55 -26.06 29.11
CA VAL A 36 34.16 -24.65 29.18
C VAL A 36 32.67 -24.62 28.86
N ALA A 37 31.85 -24.23 29.83
CA ALA A 37 30.42 -24.04 29.63
C ALA A 37 30.24 -22.99 28.54
N VAL A 38 29.84 -23.45 27.36
CA VAL A 38 29.30 -22.57 26.32
C VAL A 38 28.11 -21.84 26.97
N PRO A 39 27.95 -20.52 26.78
CA PRO A 39 26.82 -19.80 27.35
C PRO A 39 25.54 -20.52 26.93
N GLY A 40 24.77 -21.00 27.92
CA GLY A 40 23.48 -21.61 27.65
C GLY A 40 22.60 -20.61 26.92
N THR A 41 21.96 -21.06 25.85
CA THR A 41 20.90 -20.29 25.17
C THR A 41 19.85 -19.88 26.21
N ALA A 42 19.16 -18.75 25.99
CA ALA A 42 18.04 -18.39 26.84
C ALA A 42 16.97 -19.49 26.71
N GLN A 43 16.92 -20.36 27.71
CA GLN A 43 15.92 -21.40 27.84
C GLN A 43 14.85 -20.82 28.76
N ALA A 44 13.82 -20.21 28.19
CA ALA A 44 12.52 -20.24 28.84
C ALA A 44 12.13 -21.73 28.92
N ALA A 45 11.89 -22.26 30.11
CA ALA A 45 11.40 -23.62 30.24
C ALA A 45 10.06 -23.72 29.49
N PRO A 46 9.66 -24.89 28.95
CA PRO A 46 8.33 -25.05 28.38
C PRO A 46 7.25 -24.57 29.37
N GLY A 47 6.57 -23.47 29.03
CA GLY A 47 5.56 -22.81 29.86
C GLY A 47 6.00 -21.55 30.61
N ASP A 48 7.24 -21.09 30.46
CA ASP A 48 7.66 -19.76 30.96
C ASP A 48 7.13 -18.63 30.05
N ASP A 49 6.74 -17.52 30.66
CA ASP A 49 6.18 -16.37 29.96
C ASP A 49 7.25 -15.60 29.17
N LEU A 50 6.93 -15.16 27.94
CA LEU A 50 7.68 -14.08 27.29
C LEU A 50 7.45 -12.79 28.08
N THR A 51 8.50 -12.21 28.64
CA THR A 51 8.39 -10.98 29.44
C THR A 51 8.26 -9.76 28.53
N MET A 52 7.12 -9.07 28.61
CA MET A 52 6.94 -7.79 27.91
C MET A 52 7.89 -6.72 28.49
N GLY A 53 8.59 -6.00 27.60
CA GLY A 53 9.48 -4.90 27.97
C GLY A 53 10.96 -5.28 28.15
N GLU A 54 11.30 -6.56 28.06
CA GLU A 54 12.68 -7.07 28.11
C GLU A 54 13.10 -7.68 26.76
N SER A 55 14.41 -7.79 26.53
CA SER A 55 14.93 -8.51 25.36
C SER A 55 14.73 -10.02 25.55
N ASN A 56 13.97 -10.63 24.64
CA ASN A 56 13.78 -12.08 24.58
C ASN A 56 14.58 -12.61 23.37
N GLU A 57 15.73 -13.25 23.62
CA GLU A 57 16.69 -13.69 22.58
C GLU A 57 16.66 -15.23 22.49
N SER A 58 16.36 -15.79 21.32
CA SER A 58 16.24 -17.25 21.14
C SER A 58 17.54 -17.94 20.72
N GLY A 59 18.62 -17.19 20.58
CA GLY A 59 19.89 -17.63 20.02
C GLY A 59 19.70 -18.15 18.59
N PRO A 60 20.39 -19.23 18.22
CA PRO A 60 20.25 -19.85 16.90
C PRO A 60 18.97 -20.71 16.76
N ALA A 61 18.14 -20.82 17.79
CA ALA A 61 16.95 -21.67 17.80
C ALA A 61 15.66 -20.89 17.52
N THR A 62 14.68 -21.55 16.92
CA THR A 62 13.36 -20.96 16.67
C THR A 62 12.48 -21.03 17.92
N THR A 63 11.89 -19.90 18.34
CA THR A 63 10.86 -19.90 19.39
C THR A 63 9.52 -20.33 18.78
N THR A 64 8.99 -21.47 19.23
CA THR A 64 7.68 -21.98 18.80
C THR A 64 6.63 -21.76 19.89
N LEU A 65 5.53 -21.09 19.56
CA LEU A 65 4.37 -21.00 20.44
C LEU A 65 3.38 -22.11 20.07
N SER A 66 2.98 -22.95 21.04
CA SER A 66 2.02 -24.04 20.84
C SER A 66 0.99 -24.05 21.98
N ALA A 67 -0.27 -24.33 21.67
CA ALA A 67 -1.35 -24.40 22.65
C ALA A 67 -2.12 -25.73 22.51
N ALA A 68 -2.36 -26.41 23.63
CA ALA A 68 -3.12 -27.66 23.68
C ALA A 68 -4.65 -27.43 23.73
N SER A 69 -5.09 -26.21 24.11
CA SER A 69 -6.49 -25.76 24.11
C SER A 69 -6.56 -24.25 24.41
N GLY A 70 -7.54 -23.51 23.87
CA GLY A 70 -7.79 -22.09 24.22
C GLY A 70 -8.03 -21.17 23.00
N PRO A 71 -8.45 -19.90 23.21
CA PRO A 71 -8.89 -18.99 22.15
C PRO A 71 -7.77 -18.36 21.29
N GLY A 72 -6.50 -18.67 21.56
CA GLY A 72 -5.36 -18.22 20.74
C GLY A 72 -4.01 -18.56 21.38
N THR A 73 -3.03 -18.91 20.54
CA THR A 73 -1.67 -19.31 20.96
C THR A 73 -0.77 -18.12 21.31
N LEU A 74 -1.10 -16.91 20.81
CA LEU A 74 -0.47 -15.63 21.14
C LEU A 74 -1.56 -14.55 21.18
N VAL A 75 -1.64 -13.79 22.27
CA VAL A 75 -2.55 -12.65 22.41
C VAL A 75 -1.73 -11.42 22.81
N LEU A 76 -1.77 -10.37 21.99
CA LEU A 76 -1.09 -9.10 22.25
C LEU A 76 -2.12 -8.04 22.65
N THR A 77 -2.00 -7.49 23.85
CA THR A 77 -2.87 -6.41 24.36
C THR A 77 -2.05 -5.19 24.70
N ASN A 78 -2.31 -4.06 24.02
CA ASN A 78 -1.73 -2.76 24.34
C ASN A 78 -2.84 -1.70 24.30
N THR A 79 -3.08 -1.02 25.43
CA THR A 79 -4.10 0.03 25.54
C THR A 79 -3.54 1.44 25.36
N ALA A 80 -2.22 1.59 25.18
CA ALA A 80 -1.53 2.88 25.12
C ALA A 80 -0.67 3.06 23.86
N GLY A 81 -0.74 2.14 22.90
CA GLY A 81 0.05 2.18 21.67
C GLY A 81 -0.20 0.98 20.76
N ALA A 82 0.66 0.80 19.74
CA ALA A 82 0.56 -0.34 18.83
C ALA A 82 0.78 -1.66 19.60
N PRO A 83 -0.09 -2.67 19.45
CA PRO A 83 0.08 -3.97 20.09
C PRO A 83 1.23 -4.79 19.50
N LEU A 84 1.68 -4.46 18.28
CA LEU A 84 2.82 -5.06 17.60
C LEU A 84 3.56 -3.98 16.80
N ARG A 85 4.87 -3.87 16.97
CA ARG A 85 5.75 -3.07 16.13
C ARG A 85 6.81 -3.98 15.54
N LEU A 86 6.85 -4.07 14.22
CA LEU A 86 7.93 -4.71 13.48
C LEU A 86 9.02 -3.67 13.24
N VAL A 87 10.29 -4.04 13.45
CA VAL A 87 11.43 -3.12 13.35
C VAL A 87 12.07 -3.24 11.96
N PRO A 88 12.28 -2.12 11.24
CA PRO A 88 13.02 -2.08 9.98
C PRO A 88 14.39 -2.77 10.04
N SER A 89 14.75 -3.47 8.97
CA SER A 89 16.07 -4.09 8.78
C SER A 89 16.85 -3.38 7.68
N GLU A 90 18.07 -2.93 7.98
CA GLU A 90 18.94 -2.18 7.04
C GLU A 90 19.41 -2.99 5.81
N SER A 91 19.13 -4.30 5.76
CA SER A 91 19.57 -5.17 4.67
C SER A 91 18.64 -6.38 4.55
N LEU A 92 17.39 -6.12 4.17
CA LEU A 92 16.43 -7.19 3.95
C LEU A 92 16.75 -8.00 2.68
N TYR A 93 17.19 -7.33 1.61
CA TYR A 93 17.52 -7.95 0.33
C TYR A 93 19.04 -8.09 0.13
N PRO A 94 19.53 -9.25 -0.37
CA PRO A 94 18.78 -10.41 -0.86
C PRO A 94 18.42 -11.46 0.22
N GLN A 95 18.79 -11.25 1.49
CA GLN A 95 18.74 -12.25 2.57
C GLN A 95 17.35 -12.86 2.75
N VAL A 96 16.29 -12.07 2.55
CA VAL A 96 14.90 -12.53 2.68
C VAL A 96 14.50 -13.55 1.62
N LEU A 97 15.25 -13.64 0.50
CA LEU A 97 15.00 -14.65 -0.54
C LEU A 97 15.31 -16.08 -0.06
N ASP A 98 16.24 -16.20 0.89
CA ASP A 98 16.61 -17.50 1.48
C ASP A 98 15.73 -17.86 2.70
N SER A 99 14.80 -16.97 3.08
CA SER A 99 13.90 -17.21 4.21
C SER A 99 12.81 -18.24 3.89
N GLU A 100 12.30 -18.90 4.94
CA GLU A 100 11.20 -19.84 4.83
C GLU A 100 9.92 -19.17 4.32
N VAL A 101 9.10 -19.90 3.56
CA VAL A 101 7.75 -19.47 3.19
C VAL A 101 6.94 -19.18 4.45
N GLY A 102 6.23 -18.05 4.46
CA GLY A 102 5.51 -17.53 5.62
C GLY A 102 6.29 -16.50 6.42
N THR A 103 7.54 -16.21 6.06
CA THR A 103 8.33 -15.14 6.67
C THR A 103 7.69 -13.77 6.44
N VAL A 104 7.58 -12.99 7.50
CA VAL A 104 7.18 -11.57 7.48
C VAL A 104 8.37 -10.73 7.91
N ALA A 105 8.73 -9.72 7.13
CA ALA A 105 9.88 -8.86 7.42
C ALA A 105 9.58 -7.40 7.08
N VAL A 106 10.38 -6.47 7.59
CA VAL A 106 10.26 -5.03 7.31
C VAL A 106 11.58 -4.53 6.78
N ASP A 107 11.57 -3.88 5.61
CA ASP A 107 12.78 -3.28 5.03
C ASP A 107 13.20 -2.00 5.77
N ASP A 108 14.24 -1.33 5.28
CA ASP A 108 14.79 -0.10 5.87
C ASP A 108 13.86 1.12 5.74
N MET A 109 12.90 1.07 4.81
CA MET A 109 11.90 2.12 4.58
C MET A 109 10.62 1.92 5.43
N GLY A 110 10.45 0.73 6.01
CA GLY A 110 9.31 0.42 6.86
C GLY A 110 8.27 -0.47 6.18
N ASP A 111 8.60 -1.07 5.04
CA ASP A 111 7.65 -1.77 4.20
C ASP A 111 7.61 -3.25 4.51
N LEU A 112 6.37 -3.73 4.64
CA LEU A 112 6.11 -5.08 5.08
C LEU A 112 6.26 -6.04 3.89
N PHE A 113 7.23 -6.93 4.01
CA PHE A 113 7.51 -8.00 3.08
C PHE A 113 6.91 -9.32 3.58
N VAL A 114 6.40 -10.12 2.65
CA VAL A 114 5.94 -11.49 2.91
C VAL A 114 6.59 -12.45 1.91
N ARG A 115 7.30 -13.46 2.44
CA ARG A 115 7.74 -14.62 1.66
C ARG A 115 6.54 -15.52 1.41
N ALA A 116 5.87 -15.30 0.29
CA ALA A 116 4.66 -16.02 -0.09
C ALA A 116 4.99 -17.44 -0.60
N GLY A 117 3.97 -18.30 -0.61
CA GLY A 117 4.10 -19.69 -1.02
C GLY A 117 4.49 -19.89 -2.48
N HIS A 118 4.67 -21.15 -2.85
CA HIS A 118 5.05 -21.52 -4.21
C HIS A 118 3.85 -21.37 -5.15
N HIS A 119 4.02 -20.62 -6.25
CA HIS A 119 3.16 -20.81 -7.40
C HIS A 119 3.58 -22.12 -8.07
N SER A 120 2.61 -22.96 -8.40
CA SER A 120 2.77 -24.36 -8.81
C SER A 120 4.04 -24.66 -9.62
N SER A 121 4.79 -25.69 -9.20
CA SER A 121 5.94 -26.36 -9.83
C SER A 121 7.35 -25.78 -9.65
N GLU A 122 7.52 -24.56 -9.14
CA GLU A 122 8.85 -24.02 -8.80
C GLU A 122 9.08 -24.11 -7.28
N ARG A 123 10.24 -24.62 -6.86
CA ARG A 123 10.63 -24.73 -5.43
C ARG A 123 11.05 -23.39 -4.82
N ASP A 124 11.03 -22.32 -5.59
CA ASP A 124 11.38 -20.99 -5.11
C ASP A 124 10.10 -20.32 -4.60
N GLY A 125 10.13 -19.83 -3.36
CA GLY A 125 9.00 -19.07 -2.80
C GLY A 125 8.72 -17.83 -3.64
N THR A 126 7.46 -17.40 -3.71
CA THR A 126 7.14 -16.11 -4.33
C THR A 126 7.37 -14.98 -3.34
N ASN A 127 7.70 -13.80 -3.83
CA ASN A 127 7.93 -12.61 -3.02
C ASN A 127 6.76 -11.65 -3.18
N GLY A 128 6.23 -11.15 -2.07
CA GLY A 128 5.18 -10.13 -2.08
C GLY A 128 5.51 -9.00 -1.12
N TRP A 129 5.27 -7.76 -1.55
CA TRP A 129 5.15 -6.65 -0.62
C TRP A 129 3.69 -6.56 -0.18
N ALA A 130 3.47 -6.34 1.11
CA ALA A 130 2.17 -5.95 1.60
C ALA A 130 1.90 -4.53 1.09
N TRP A 131 0.94 -4.45 0.18
CA TRP A 131 0.51 -3.19 -0.39
C TRP A 131 -0.12 -2.30 0.67
N THR A 132 0.57 -1.20 0.97
CA THR A 132 0.01 -0.10 1.74
C THR A 132 -0.58 0.94 0.79
N SER A 133 -1.45 1.79 1.32
CA SER A 133 -1.98 2.95 0.60
C SER A 133 -0.91 3.93 0.14
N GLU A 134 0.32 3.83 0.66
CA GLU A 134 1.42 4.71 0.28
C GLU A 134 1.97 4.32 -1.10
N TRP A 135 2.07 3.03 -1.42
CA TRP A 135 2.78 2.55 -2.62
C TRP A 135 1.93 1.76 -3.61
N ALA A 136 0.73 1.33 -3.20
CA ALA A 136 -0.17 0.61 -4.08
C ALA A 136 -1.09 1.58 -4.82
N THR A 137 -0.86 1.76 -6.11
CA THR A 137 -1.85 2.44 -6.95
C THR A 137 -3.09 1.55 -7.09
N THR A 138 -4.22 2.05 -6.59
CA THR A 138 -5.52 1.39 -6.64
C THR A 138 -6.35 2.00 -7.75
N SER A 139 -6.87 1.14 -8.64
CA SER A 139 -7.88 1.54 -9.61
C SER A 139 -9.25 1.49 -8.94
N VAL A 140 -9.86 2.65 -8.72
CA VAL A 140 -11.20 2.78 -8.16
C VAL A 140 -12.17 3.09 -9.30
N THR A 141 -13.19 2.27 -9.45
CA THR A 141 -14.29 2.56 -10.38
C THR A 141 -15.16 3.66 -9.81
N VAL A 142 -15.61 4.57 -10.67
CA VAL A 142 -16.64 5.56 -10.32
C VAL A 142 -17.87 5.35 -11.20
N GLU A 143 -19.02 5.84 -10.77
CA GLU A 143 -20.18 5.92 -11.65
C GLU A 143 -19.77 6.69 -12.92
N PRO A 144 -20.04 6.15 -14.13
CA PRO A 144 -19.69 6.84 -15.38
C PRO A 144 -20.23 8.27 -15.39
N THR A 145 -19.33 9.24 -15.31
CA THR A 145 -19.67 10.64 -15.10
C THR A 145 -19.09 11.49 -16.22
N ARG A 146 -19.94 12.30 -16.84
CA ARG A 146 -19.47 13.31 -17.80
C ARG A 146 -18.86 14.48 -17.07
N VAL A 147 -17.53 14.59 -17.11
CA VAL A 147 -16.78 15.66 -16.42
C VAL A 147 -16.62 16.90 -17.28
N LEU A 148 -16.67 16.74 -18.61
CA LEU A 148 -16.61 17.82 -19.58
C LEU A 148 -17.53 17.53 -20.76
N ASP A 149 -18.27 18.55 -21.19
CA ASP A 149 -18.79 18.68 -22.56
C ASP A 149 -18.67 20.15 -22.94
N THR A 150 -17.81 20.48 -23.91
CA THR A 150 -17.60 21.89 -24.23
C THR A 150 -18.80 22.54 -24.92
N ARG A 151 -19.83 21.78 -25.30
CA ARG A 151 -21.13 22.28 -25.79
C ARG A 151 -22.06 22.71 -24.65
N ASP A 152 -21.81 22.20 -23.45
CA ASP A 152 -22.62 22.44 -22.26
C ASP A 152 -21.97 23.53 -21.40
N ALA A 153 -22.72 24.61 -21.14
CA ALA A 153 -22.21 25.72 -20.32
C ALA A 153 -21.95 25.31 -18.87
N ASP A 154 -22.76 24.41 -18.32
CA ASP A 154 -22.65 23.99 -16.94
C ASP A 154 -21.43 23.11 -16.74
N LEU A 155 -21.14 22.21 -17.68
CA LEU A 155 -19.95 21.35 -17.61
C LEU A 155 -18.65 22.10 -17.91
N ARG A 156 -18.70 23.24 -18.60
CA ARG A 156 -17.52 24.11 -18.78
C ARG A 156 -17.04 24.77 -17.48
N ARG A 157 -17.82 24.76 -16.39
CA ARG A 157 -17.36 25.24 -15.08
C ARG A 157 -16.13 24.49 -14.54
N HIS A 158 -15.91 23.26 -15.02
CA HIS A 158 -14.74 22.46 -14.67
C HIS A 158 -13.46 22.92 -15.39
N ILE A 159 -13.56 23.84 -16.37
CA ILE A 159 -12.42 24.45 -17.03
C ILE A 159 -11.84 25.53 -16.13
N VAL A 160 -10.67 25.26 -15.57
CA VAL A 160 -9.98 26.13 -14.61
C VAL A 160 -8.92 27.03 -15.24
N SER A 161 -8.54 26.73 -16.50
CA SER A 161 -7.70 27.60 -17.33
C SER A 161 -8.05 27.41 -18.81
N GLY A 162 -7.92 28.48 -19.60
CA GLY A 162 -8.22 28.45 -21.04
C GLY A 162 -9.71 28.56 -21.40
N ALA A 163 -10.64 28.73 -20.45
CA ALA A 163 -12.06 28.86 -20.78
C ALA A 163 -12.37 29.99 -21.79
N GLY A 164 -11.67 31.12 -21.67
CA GLY A 164 -11.80 32.27 -22.59
C GLY A 164 -11.15 32.07 -23.96
N THR A 165 -10.50 30.92 -24.22
CA THR A 165 -9.90 30.61 -25.51
C THR A 165 -10.80 29.77 -26.42
N LEU A 166 -11.90 29.26 -25.89
CA LEU A 166 -12.93 28.58 -26.67
C LEU A 166 -13.50 29.52 -27.73
N ASP A 167 -13.91 28.98 -28.88
CA ASP A 167 -14.62 29.77 -29.87
C ASP A 167 -16.06 30.13 -29.42
N SER A 168 -16.76 30.94 -30.21
CA SER A 168 -18.13 31.37 -29.89
C SER A 168 -19.15 30.22 -29.83
N ALA A 169 -18.84 29.06 -30.41
CA ALA A 169 -19.66 27.87 -30.29
C ALA A 169 -19.31 27.03 -29.04
N GLY A 170 -18.15 27.27 -28.40
CA GLY A 170 -17.63 26.49 -27.29
C GLY A 170 -16.64 25.40 -27.72
N ARG A 171 -16.04 25.50 -28.90
CA ARG A 171 -15.03 24.54 -29.37
C ARG A 171 -13.65 24.89 -28.83
N VAL A 172 -12.85 23.88 -28.58
CA VAL A 172 -11.42 24.03 -28.30
C VAL A 172 -10.74 24.53 -29.57
N VAL A 173 -10.11 25.69 -29.50
CA VAL A 173 -9.43 26.33 -30.63
C VAL A 173 -8.00 25.77 -30.75
N PRO A 174 -7.50 25.51 -31.97
CA PRO A 174 -6.18 24.92 -32.14
C PRO A 174 -5.04 25.70 -31.48
N GLY A 175 -4.17 24.99 -30.76
CA GLY A 175 -3.01 25.56 -30.07
C GLY A 175 -3.36 26.42 -28.85
N LYS A 176 -4.62 26.37 -28.40
CA LYS A 176 -5.10 27.09 -27.21
C LYS A 176 -5.65 26.09 -26.19
N PRO A 177 -4.78 25.42 -25.42
CA PRO A 177 -5.21 24.37 -24.52
C PRO A 177 -6.18 24.88 -23.45
N ILE A 178 -7.07 23.99 -23.02
CA ILE A 178 -7.90 24.16 -21.83
C ILE A 178 -7.42 23.21 -20.73
N VAL A 179 -7.56 23.62 -19.47
CA VAL A 179 -7.25 22.80 -18.30
C VAL A 179 -8.54 22.52 -17.56
N VAL A 180 -8.84 21.24 -17.34
CA VAL A 180 -10.05 20.75 -16.68
C VAL A 180 -9.66 20.18 -15.32
N SER A 181 -10.30 20.65 -14.25
CA SER A 181 -10.09 20.09 -12.92
C SER A 181 -11.03 18.92 -12.65
N LEU A 182 -10.46 17.92 -11.99
CA LEU A 182 -11.12 16.74 -11.44
C LEU A 182 -11.11 16.75 -9.90
N ASP A 183 -10.75 17.87 -9.27
CA ASP A 183 -10.62 17.97 -7.81
C ASP A 183 -11.96 17.72 -7.07
N SER A 184 -13.09 17.83 -7.77
CA SER A 184 -14.42 17.45 -7.25
C SER A 184 -14.69 15.94 -7.26
N PHE A 185 -13.87 15.16 -7.96
CA PHE A 185 -13.98 13.70 -8.09
C PHE A 185 -12.84 12.97 -7.39
N VAL A 186 -11.69 13.62 -7.22
CA VAL A 186 -10.51 13.02 -6.61
C VAL A 186 -9.64 14.04 -5.91
N ARG A 187 -9.08 13.66 -4.77
CA ARG A 187 -8.03 14.40 -4.06
C ARG A 187 -6.67 13.77 -4.35
N ASP A 188 -5.78 14.52 -4.99
CA ASP A 188 -4.41 14.09 -5.31
C ASP A 188 -4.39 12.77 -6.10
N GLY A 189 -5.24 12.67 -7.14
CA GLY A 189 -5.30 11.49 -7.99
C GLY A 189 -4.06 11.36 -8.89
N TYR A 190 -3.65 10.14 -9.21
CA TYR A 190 -2.50 9.86 -10.06
C TYR A 190 -2.84 9.80 -11.55
N ALA A 191 -3.98 9.20 -11.89
CA ALA A 191 -4.42 9.07 -13.27
C ALA A 191 -5.94 8.94 -13.36
N MET A 192 -6.50 9.21 -14.54
CA MET A 192 -7.90 8.93 -14.85
C MET A 192 -8.02 7.93 -15.99
N LYS A 193 -9.09 7.14 -15.95
CA LYS A 193 -9.53 6.23 -17.00
C LYS A 193 -10.93 6.63 -17.43
N GLY A 194 -11.16 6.63 -18.74
CA GLY A 194 -12.45 6.98 -19.28
C GLY A 194 -12.42 7.06 -20.80
N ASN A 195 -13.26 7.93 -21.36
CA ASN A 195 -13.34 8.17 -22.78
C ASN A 195 -13.20 9.66 -23.08
N VAL A 196 -12.52 9.96 -24.18
CA VAL A 196 -12.55 11.29 -24.77
C VAL A 196 -13.20 11.20 -26.13
N THR A 197 -14.13 12.10 -26.39
CA THR A 197 -14.93 12.12 -27.62
C THR A 197 -14.83 13.49 -28.28
N VAL A 198 -14.58 13.51 -29.58
CA VAL A 198 -14.63 14.73 -30.40
C VAL A 198 -15.91 14.76 -31.22
N VAL A 199 -16.51 15.95 -31.34
CA VAL A 199 -17.71 16.19 -32.15
C VAL A 199 -17.71 17.59 -32.73
N GLY A 200 -18.34 17.78 -33.89
CA GLY A 200 -18.47 19.09 -34.50
C GLY A 200 -17.14 19.70 -34.94
N MET A 201 -16.14 18.86 -35.26
CA MET A 201 -14.88 19.31 -35.85
C MET A 201 -15.09 20.03 -37.19
N THR A 202 -14.34 21.11 -37.40
CA THR A 202 -14.44 21.95 -38.62
C THR A 202 -13.45 21.57 -39.72
N GLY A 203 -12.57 20.61 -39.48
CA GLY A 203 -11.62 20.05 -40.44
C GLY A 203 -10.99 18.76 -39.92
N PRO A 204 -9.97 18.19 -40.60
CA PRO A 204 -9.12 17.15 -40.03
C PRO A 204 -8.36 17.67 -38.80
N GLY A 205 -7.92 16.77 -37.93
CA GLY A 205 -7.16 17.19 -36.76
C GLY A 205 -6.80 16.10 -35.78
N VAL A 206 -6.23 16.58 -34.69
CA VAL A 206 -5.63 15.79 -33.62
C VAL A 206 -6.00 16.43 -32.29
N LEU A 207 -6.32 15.59 -31.31
CA LEU A 207 -6.51 15.93 -29.91
C LEU A 207 -5.41 15.26 -29.08
N THR A 208 -4.78 16.04 -28.20
CA THR A 208 -3.85 15.54 -27.19
C THR A 208 -4.40 15.86 -25.81
N VAL A 209 -4.43 14.86 -24.93
CA VAL A 209 -4.84 14.97 -23.53
C VAL A 209 -3.70 14.50 -22.64
N TRP A 210 -3.32 15.30 -21.65
CA TRP A 210 -2.25 15.01 -20.69
C TRP A 210 -2.57 15.62 -19.33
N GLY A 211 -1.77 15.38 -18.29
CA GLY A 211 -1.99 15.99 -16.97
C GLY A 211 -1.67 17.49 -16.97
N SER A 212 -0.39 17.82 -16.78
CA SER A 212 0.11 19.20 -16.74
C SER A 212 1.52 19.27 -17.33
N GLY A 213 2.07 20.48 -17.46
CA GLY A 213 3.40 20.68 -18.01
C GLY A 213 3.43 20.66 -19.56
N PRO A 214 4.60 20.40 -20.16
CA PRO A 214 4.78 20.43 -21.61
C PRO A 214 3.86 19.45 -22.33
N LYS A 215 3.28 19.88 -23.46
CA LYS A 215 2.42 19.04 -24.29
C LYS A 215 3.22 17.85 -24.84
N PRO A 216 2.73 16.60 -24.69
CA PRO A 216 3.35 15.44 -25.33
C PRO A 216 3.30 15.51 -26.86
N ASN A 217 4.27 14.87 -27.51
CA ASN A 217 4.24 14.70 -28.97
C ASN A 217 3.21 13.64 -29.43
N ALA A 218 2.76 12.77 -28.51
CA ALA A 218 1.77 11.76 -28.79
C ALA A 218 0.36 12.37 -28.87
N SER A 219 -0.50 11.79 -29.71
CA SER A 219 -1.91 12.13 -29.76
C SER A 219 -2.78 11.13 -29.01
N THR A 220 -3.91 11.62 -28.52
CA THR A 220 -4.93 10.80 -27.88
C THR A 220 -6.00 10.38 -28.88
N LEU A 221 -6.37 11.25 -29.83
CA LEU A 221 -7.38 10.96 -30.83
C LEU A 221 -7.06 11.71 -32.12
N ASN A 222 -7.17 11.03 -33.26
CA ASN A 222 -6.96 11.62 -34.59
C ASN A 222 -8.22 11.47 -35.45
N TRP A 223 -8.48 12.43 -36.33
CA TRP A 223 -9.59 12.37 -37.28
C TRP A 223 -9.22 12.97 -38.63
N ALA A 224 -9.70 12.33 -39.70
CA ALA A 224 -9.35 12.69 -41.07
C ALA A 224 -10.33 13.69 -41.74
N THR A 225 -11.55 13.84 -41.21
CA THR A 225 -12.59 14.66 -41.83
C THR A 225 -13.58 15.19 -40.80
N THR A 226 -14.48 16.07 -41.22
CA THR A 226 -15.60 16.60 -40.42
C THR A 226 -16.78 15.64 -40.38
N GLY A 227 -17.75 15.91 -39.50
CA GLY A 227 -19.05 15.23 -39.51
C GLY A 227 -19.11 13.84 -38.87
N THR A 228 -17.97 13.30 -38.41
CA THR A 228 -17.93 12.08 -37.60
C THR A 228 -17.85 12.40 -36.11
N ILE A 229 -18.47 11.56 -35.28
CA ILE A 229 -18.26 11.54 -33.83
C ILE A 229 -17.28 10.41 -33.58
N LEU A 230 -16.15 10.73 -32.95
CA LEU A 230 -15.10 9.76 -32.68
C LEU A 230 -14.78 9.78 -31.19
N SER A 231 -14.68 8.59 -30.61
CA SER A 231 -14.31 8.39 -29.22
C SER A 231 -13.08 7.50 -29.14
N ASN A 232 -12.22 7.75 -28.16
CA ASN A 232 -11.11 6.87 -27.83
C ASN A 232 -11.06 6.63 -26.32
N PHE A 233 -10.54 5.46 -25.92
CA PHE A 233 -10.23 5.22 -24.52
C PHE A 233 -9.09 6.14 -24.07
N LEU A 234 -9.27 6.76 -22.92
CA LEU A 234 -8.32 7.66 -22.29
C LEU A 234 -7.81 7.00 -21.02
N PHE A 235 -6.50 6.83 -20.93
CA PHE A 235 -5.79 6.60 -19.68
C PHE A 235 -4.62 7.58 -19.62
N THR A 236 -4.69 8.54 -18.70
CA THR A 236 -3.73 9.64 -18.65
C THR A 236 -3.42 10.01 -17.21
N GLU A 237 -2.17 10.41 -16.98
CA GLU A 237 -1.71 10.94 -15.70
C GLU A 237 -2.44 12.25 -15.39
N LEU A 238 -2.77 12.48 -14.13
CA LEU A 238 -3.29 13.74 -13.65
C LEU A 238 -2.15 14.66 -13.24
N GLY A 239 -2.27 15.93 -13.62
CA GLY A 239 -1.30 16.95 -13.26
C GLY A 239 -1.80 17.88 -12.17
N ALA A 240 -1.00 18.92 -11.89
CA ALA A 240 -1.37 20.02 -11.01
C ALA A 240 -1.11 21.36 -11.70
N VAL A 241 -2.02 22.33 -11.51
CA VAL A 241 -1.90 23.69 -12.04
C VAL A 241 -2.44 24.69 -11.02
N GLY A 242 -1.59 25.59 -10.54
CA GLY A 242 -1.98 26.59 -9.53
C GLY A 242 -2.47 25.93 -8.24
N ALA A 243 -3.72 26.18 -7.87
CA ALA A 243 -4.37 25.60 -6.69
C ALA A 243 -4.94 24.18 -6.93
N TRP A 244 -5.05 23.75 -8.18
CA TRP A 244 -5.70 22.50 -8.57
C TRP A 244 -4.70 21.35 -8.58
N ARG A 245 -5.07 20.23 -7.96
CA ARG A 245 -4.18 19.08 -7.72
C ARG A 245 -4.47 17.87 -8.59
N SER A 246 -5.57 17.88 -9.32
CA SER A 246 -5.97 16.78 -10.18
C SER A 246 -6.57 17.33 -11.46
N VAL A 247 -5.72 17.61 -12.45
CA VAL A 247 -6.15 18.21 -13.72
C VAL A 247 -5.76 17.38 -14.93
N ILE A 248 -6.52 17.55 -16.00
CA ILE A 248 -6.10 17.22 -17.37
C ILE A 248 -6.06 18.49 -18.22
N THR A 249 -5.11 18.54 -19.12
CA THR A 249 -4.96 19.55 -20.16
C THR A 249 -5.33 18.95 -21.51
N ILE A 250 -6.09 19.70 -22.30
CA ILE A 250 -6.66 19.26 -23.58
C ILE A 250 -6.31 20.30 -24.65
N ASP A 251 -5.71 19.87 -25.76
CA ASP A 251 -5.40 20.73 -26.89
C ASP A 251 -5.85 20.09 -28.22
N ALA A 252 -6.43 20.90 -29.10
CA ALA A 252 -6.67 20.57 -30.49
C ALA A 252 -5.51 21.16 -31.34
N ILE A 253 -5.04 20.47 -32.37
CA ILE A 253 -3.80 20.91 -33.07
C ILE A 253 -4.06 21.39 -34.52
N SER A 254 -5.26 21.23 -35.10
CA SER A 254 -5.48 21.62 -36.50
C SER A 254 -6.86 22.18 -36.84
N SER A 255 -7.91 21.78 -36.14
CA SER A 255 -9.26 22.30 -36.37
C SER A 255 -10.01 22.47 -35.05
N PRO A 256 -10.80 23.55 -34.91
CA PRO A 256 -11.74 23.67 -33.81
C PRO A 256 -12.67 22.45 -33.70
N THR A 257 -12.85 21.95 -32.48
CA THR A 257 -13.72 20.80 -32.19
C THR A 257 -14.33 20.91 -30.79
N HIS A 258 -15.50 20.32 -30.59
CA HIS A 258 -15.99 20.10 -29.23
C HIS A 258 -15.34 18.86 -28.64
N VAL A 259 -15.15 18.89 -27.32
CA VAL A 259 -14.58 17.78 -26.58
C VAL A 259 -15.55 17.37 -25.47
N ILE A 260 -15.75 16.07 -25.34
CA ILE A 260 -16.49 15.44 -24.25
C ILE A 260 -15.50 14.53 -23.54
N VAL A 261 -15.49 14.58 -22.21
CA VAL A 261 -14.72 13.66 -21.38
C VAL A 261 -15.68 12.98 -20.42
N ASP A 262 -15.70 11.65 -20.49
CA ASP A 262 -16.45 10.79 -19.59
C ASP A 262 -15.45 10.03 -18.71
N LEU A 263 -15.62 10.10 -17.40
CA LEU A 263 -14.78 9.46 -16.38
C LEU A 263 -15.41 8.14 -15.92
N THR A 264 -14.64 7.07 -15.85
CA THR A 264 -15.12 5.75 -15.40
C THR A 264 -14.27 5.15 -14.28
N SER A 265 -13.02 5.58 -14.11
CA SER A 265 -12.18 5.15 -13.00
C SER A 265 -11.05 6.14 -12.73
N LEU A 266 -10.59 6.18 -11.47
CA LEU A 266 -9.45 6.95 -11.02
C LEU A 266 -8.37 6.00 -10.47
N LEU A 267 -7.11 6.34 -10.71
CA LEU A 267 -5.96 5.70 -10.10
C LEU A 267 -5.50 6.58 -8.92
N VAL A 268 -5.48 6.01 -7.73
CA VAL A 268 -5.21 6.70 -6.45
C VAL A 268 -4.32 5.84 -5.56
N GLY A 269 -3.68 6.40 -4.53
CA GLY A 269 -2.98 5.59 -3.51
C GLY A 269 -3.96 4.89 -2.56
N HIS A 270 -5.11 5.53 -2.30
CA HIS A 270 -6.14 4.99 -1.44
C HIS A 270 -7.56 5.30 -1.93
N PRO A 271 -8.53 4.36 -1.83
CA PRO A 271 -9.90 4.60 -2.25
C PRO A 271 -10.58 5.84 -1.64
N SER A 272 -10.21 6.23 -0.41
CA SER A 272 -10.78 7.44 0.24
C SER A 272 -10.38 8.77 -0.43
N GLN A 273 -9.45 8.74 -1.39
CA GLN A 273 -9.14 9.91 -2.21
C GLN A 273 -10.22 10.21 -3.25
N VAL A 274 -11.03 9.23 -3.63
CA VAL A 274 -12.14 9.44 -4.55
C VAL A 274 -13.29 10.11 -3.79
N THR A 275 -13.75 11.25 -4.29
CA THR A 275 -14.81 12.04 -3.69
C THR A 275 -16.11 11.81 -4.43
N GLY A 276 -17.18 11.45 -3.71
CA GLY A 276 -18.50 11.23 -4.31
C GLY A 276 -18.69 9.89 -5.02
N ALA A 277 -17.90 8.87 -4.65
CA ALA A 277 -18.25 7.47 -4.89
C ALA A 277 -19.37 7.01 -3.95
#